data_AF-A0A915A8C6-F1
#
_entry.id   AF-A0A915A8C6-F1
#
_cell.length_a   1.000
_cell.length_b   1.000
_cell.length_c   1.000
_cell.angle_alpha   90.00
_cell.angle_beta   90.00
_cell.angle_gamma   90.00
#
_symmetry.space_group_name_H-M   'P 1'
#
loop_
_entity.id
_entity.type
_entity.pdbx_description
1 polymer ?
#
loop_
_entity_poly.entity_id
_entity_poly.type
_entity_poly.pdbx_seq_one_letter_code
_entity_poly.pdbx_strand_id
1 'polypeptide(L)'
;MKRFNESITFKDGCYYSSWPWKEDVGKLDCNFGLCMGRLKTSLERLQKDHKLLRAYEKTFDAQLKTGIIEDVTNTQPEGLEKLYKNHGGKTKAVDVKMLNGHL
;
A
#
# COMPACT_ATOMS: atom_id res chain seq x y z
N MET A 1 -1.17 21.57 17.70
CA MET A 1 -0.27 22.29 16.77
C MET A 1 1.22 22.02 17.02
N LYS A 2 1.74 22.02 18.27
CA LYS A 2 3.18 21.80 18.54
C LYS A 2 3.80 20.56 17.85
N ARG A 3 3.22 19.38 18.04
CA ARG A 3 3.71 18.12 17.43
C ARG A 3 3.78 18.12 15.91
N PHE A 4 2.84 18.80 15.24
CA PHE A 4 2.83 18.89 13.77
C PHE A 4 4.01 19.75 13.28
N ASN A 5 4.17 20.96 13.86
CA ASN A 5 5.27 21.85 13.50
C ASN A 5 6.65 21.23 13.81
N GLU A 6 6.76 20.47 14.91
CA GLU A 6 7.98 19.73 15.29
C GLU A 6 8.28 18.57 14.34
N SER A 7 7.26 18.01 13.70
CA SER A 7 7.40 16.91 12.73
C SER A 7 7.74 17.35 11.31
N ILE A 8 7.73 18.66 11.03
CA ILE A 8 8.08 19.20 9.72
C ILE A 8 9.60 19.36 9.63
N THR A 9 10.21 18.70 8.66
CA THR A 9 11.65 18.78 8.35
C THR A 9 11.84 19.21 6.91
N PHE A 10 12.70 20.19 6.66
CA PHE A 10 13.10 20.56 5.30
C PHE A 10 14.38 19.83 4.91
N LYS A 11 14.35 19.08 3.81
CA LYS A 11 15.50 18.32 3.30
C LYS A 11 15.44 18.27 1.77
N ASP A 12 16.60 18.31 1.11
CA ASP A 12 16.71 18.15 -0.36
C ASP A 12 15.75 19.05 -1.17
N GLY A 13 15.44 20.26 -0.67
CA GLY A 13 14.53 21.21 -1.32
C GLY A 13 13.03 21.00 -1.03
N CYS A 14 12.66 20.01 -0.22
CA CYS A 14 11.27 19.64 0.07
C CYS A 14 10.98 19.65 1.58
N TYR A 15 9.74 20.00 1.95
CA TYR A 15 9.23 19.79 3.30
C TYR A 15 8.69 18.37 3.45
N TYR A 16 9.13 17.69 4.50
CA TYR A 16 8.66 16.39 4.94
C TYR A 16 7.90 16.59 6.24
N SER A 17 6.72 15.99 6.37
CA SER A 17 5.99 15.96 7.63
C SER A 17 5.75 14.52 8.00
N SER A 18 5.98 14.17 9.26
CA SER A 18 5.41 12.94 9.79
C SER A 18 3.90 13.05 9.76
N TRP A 19 3.23 11.99 9.34
CA TRP A 19 1.80 11.86 9.52
C TRP A 19 1.48 11.81 11.03
N PRO A 20 0.38 12.42 11.49
CA PRO A 20 0.03 12.47 12.91
C PRO A 20 -0.59 11.15 13.37
N TRP A 21 0.08 10.03 13.11
CA TRP A 21 -0.37 8.71 13.53
C TRP A 21 -0.38 8.63 15.06
N LYS A 22 -1.41 7.97 15.61
CA LYS A 22 -1.40 7.61 17.04
C LYS A 22 -0.39 6.49 17.23
N GLU A 23 0.44 6.59 18.25
CA GLU A 23 1.45 5.56 18.57
C GLU A 23 0.81 4.33 19.23
N ASP A 24 -0.32 4.53 19.94
CA ASP A 24 -1.10 3.49 20.64
C ASP A 24 -2.33 3.04 19.86
N VAL A 25 -2.19 2.78 18.56
CA VAL A 25 -3.25 2.04 17.85
C VAL A 25 -3.02 0.58 18.20
N GLY A 26 -3.83 0.03 19.11
CA GLY A 26 -3.86 -1.39 19.40
C GLY A 26 -4.11 -2.23 18.13
N LYS A 27 -4.22 -3.56 18.27
CA LYS A 27 -4.46 -4.44 17.13
C LYS A 27 -5.70 -4.00 16.36
N LEU A 28 -5.50 -3.54 15.13
CA LEU A 28 -6.58 -3.17 14.22
C LEU A 28 -7.31 -4.44 13.77
N ASP A 29 -8.64 -4.34 13.71
CA ASP A 29 -9.46 -5.42 13.19
C ASP A 29 -9.17 -5.68 11.70
N CYS A 30 -9.25 -6.94 11.32
CA CYS A 30 -9.07 -7.35 9.93
C CYS A 30 -10.30 -6.94 9.11
N ASN A 31 -10.18 -5.85 8.35
CA ASN A 31 -11.25 -5.35 7.47
C ASN A 31 -11.39 -6.12 6.14
N PHE A 32 -10.73 -7.27 5.99
CA PHE A 32 -10.66 -8.00 4.73
C PHE A 32 -12.04 -8.34 4.15
N GLY A 33 -12.94 -8.90 4.96
CA GLY A 33 -14.29 -9.28 4.50
C GLY A 33 -15.09 -8.09 3.96
N LEU A 34 -15.02 -6.94 4.65
CA LEU A 34 -15.69 -5.72 4.22
C LEU A 34 -15.08 -5.18 2.91
N CYS A 35 -13.75 -5.16 2.80
CA CYS A 35 -13.05 -4.74 1.59
C CYS A 35 -13.39 -5.64 0.40
N MET A 36 -13.42 -6.96 0.60
CA MET A 36 -13.77 -7.92 -0.44
C MET A 36 -15.21 -7.73 -0.93
N GLY A 37 -16.16 -7.52 -0.01
CA GLY A 37 -17.55 -7.23 -0.38
C GLY A 37 -17.68 -5.95 -1.22
N ARG A 38 -17.02 -4.86 -0.78
CA ARG A 38 -17.00 -3.60 -1.54
C ARG A 38 -16.34 -3.73 -2.91
N LEU A 39 -15.25 -4.49 -3.00
CA LEU A 39 -14.57 -4.77 -4.26
C LEU A 39 -15.51 -5.49 -5.23
N LYS A 40 -16.19 -6.54 -4.77
CA LYS A 40 -17.14 -7.30 -5.59
C LYS A 40 -18.25 -6.41 -6.16
N THR A 41 -18.93 -5.64 -5.32
CA THR A 41 -19.99 -4.72 -5.79
C THR A 41 -19.45 -3.66 -6.75
N SER A 42 -18.24 -3.15 -6.50
CA SER A 42 -17.61 -2.16 -7.37
C SER A 42 -17.30 -2.75 -8.74
N LEU A 43 -16.76 -3.97 -8.77
CA LEU A 43 -16.43 -4.68 -10.00
C LEU A 43 -17.68 -5.00 -10.82
N GLU A 44 -18.74 -5.52 -10.20
CA GLU A 44 -20.02 -5.78 -10.87
C GLU A 44 -20.61 -4.52 -11.53
N ARG A 45 -20.46 -3.36 -10.88
CA ARG A 45 -20.90 -2.07 -11.45
C ARG A 45 -19.99 -1.62 -12.60
N LEU A 46 -18.68 -1.73 -12.44
CA LEU A 46 -17.69 -1.34 -13.45
C LEU A 46 -17.79 -2.20 -14.72
N GLN A 47 -18.08 -3.49 -14.57
CA GLN A 47 -18.24 -4.41 -15.70
C GLN A 47 -19.41 -4.03 -16.63
N LYS A 48 -20.40 -3.27 -16.15
CA LYS A 48 -21.50 -2.74 -16.97
C LYS A 48 -21.05 -1.62 -17.91
N ASP A 49 -19.92 -0.98 -17.62
CA ASP A 49 -19.31 0.06 -18.46
C ASP A 49 -17.86 -0.32 -18.82
N HIS A 50 -17.72 -1.02 -19.95
CA HIS A 50 -16.41 -1.48 -20.44
C HIS A 50 -15.42 -0.34 -20.73
N LYS A 51 -15.90 0.87 -21.08
CA LYS A 51 -15.01 2.01 -21.33
C LYS A 51 -14.40 2.47 -20.03
N LEU A 52 -15.21 2.60 -18.99
CA LEU A 52 -14.77 2.98 -17.66
C LEU A 52 -13.83 1.92 -17.08
N LEU A 53 -14.18 0.63 -17.17
CA LEU A 53 -13.33 -0.46 -16.69
C LEU A 53 -11.92 -0.42 -17.31
N ARG A 54 -11.83 -0.22 -18.63
CA ARG A 54 -10.54 -0.12 -19.33
C ARG A 54 -9.74 1.12 -18.94
N ALA A 55 -10.39 2.22 -18.56
CA ALA A 55 -9.70 3.41 -18.06
C ALA A 55 -9.08 3.16 -16.67
N TYR A 56 -9.77 2.42 -15.80
CA TYR A 56 -9.23 1.98 -14.51
C TYR A 56 -8.02 1.05 -14.70
N GLU A 57 -8.13 0.04 -15.55
CA GLU A 57 -7.04 -0.89 -15.88
C GLU A 57 -5.77 -0.14 -16.32
N LYS A 58 -5.89 0.76 -17.30
CA LYS A 58 -4.77 1.60 -17.75
C LYS A 58 -4.16 2.45 -16.64
N THR A 59 -4.98 2.92 -15.70
CA THR A 59 -4.51 3.74 -14.58
C THR A 59 -3.72 2.89 -13.59
N PHE A 60 -4.21 1.69 -13.28
CA PHE A 60 -3.49 0.75 -12.42
C PHE A 60 -2.16 0.32 -13.05
N ASP A 61 -2.13 -0.02 -14.34
CA ASP A 61 -0.89 -0.37 -15.05
C ASP A 61 0.14 0.77 -14.99
N ALA A 62 -0.31 2.00 -15.23
CA ALA A 62 0.56 3.17 -15.16
C ALA A 62 1.10 3.37 -13.74
N GLN A 63 0.25 3.28 -12.72
CA GLN A 63 0.64 3.44 -11.32
C GLN A 63 1.61 2.35 -10.88
N LEU A 64 1.36 1.10 -11.28
CA LEU A 64 2.22 -0.06 -11.00
C LEU A 64 3.59 0.15 -11.64
N LYS A 65 3.63 0.56 -12.91
CA LYS A 65 4.89 0.88 -13.62
C LYS A 65 5.68 2.01 -12.96
N THR A 66 4.99 3.01 -12.41
CA THR A 66 5.64 4.13 -11.71
C THR A 66 5.99 3.82 -10.26
N GLY A 67 5.62 2.65 -9.73
CA GLY A 67 5.84 2.27 -8.33
C GLY A 67 4.96 3.03 -7.33
N ILE A 68 3.84 3.62 -7.78
CA ILE A 68 2.84 4.24 -6.90
C ILE A 68 2.05 3.15 -6.16
N ILE A 69 1.80 2.02 -6.84
CA ILE A 69 1.20 0.81 -6.27
C ILE A 69 2.11 -0.38 -6.52
N GLU A 70 1.94 -1.44 -5.73
CA GLU A 70 2.69 -2.69 -5.81
C GLU A 70 1.75 -3.90 -5.71
N ASP A 71 2.15 -5.03 -6.29
CA ASP A 71 1.43 -6.28 -6.12
C ASP A 71 1.64 -6.83 -4.71
N VAL A 72 0.54 -7.25 -4.07
CA VAL A 72 0.59 -7.87 -2.75
C VAL A 72 1.04 -9.32 -2.92
N THR A 73 2.24 -9.66 -2.44
CA THR A 73 2.66 -11.07 -2.35
C THR A 73 1.81 -11.79 -1.31
N ASN A 74 1.21 -12.93 -1.66
CA ASN A 74 0.34 -13.75 -0.79
C ASN A 74 1.00 -14.33 0.47
N THR A 75 2.18 -13.84 0.85
CA THR A 75 2.67 -13.93 2.21
C THR A 75 1.69 -13.19 3.10
N GLN A 76 0.91 -13.94 3.90
CA GLN A 76 0.17 -13.40 5.04
C GLN A 76 1.05 -12.34 5.70
N PRO A 77 0.60 -11.07 5.85
CA PRO A 77 1.48 -10.06 6.40
C PRO A 77 1.79 -10.47 7.83
N GLU A 78 3.02 -10.96 8.07
CA GLU A 78 3.56 -11.10 9.41
C GLU A 78 3.60 -9.70 10.01
N GLY A 79 2.53 -9.36 10.72
CA GLY A 79 2.31 -8.05 11.32
C GLY A 79 1.49 -7.12 10.44
N LEU A 80 0.17 -7.21 10.55
CA LEU A 80 -0.74 -6.06 10.40
C LEU A 80 -0.28 -4.83 11.22
N GLU A 81 0.62 -5.01 12.19
CA GLU A 81 1.28 -3.95 12.95
C GLU A 81 2.41 -3.21 12.19
N LYS A 82 2.97 -3.77 11.10
CA LYS A 82 4.16 -3.22 10.41
C LYS A 82 3.85 -2.42 9.15
N LEU A 83 2.72 -2.64 8.49
CA LEU A 83 2.35 -1.91 7.26
C LEU A 83 2.07 -0.41 7.51
N TYR A 84 1.70 -0.02 8.73
CA TYR A 84 1.56 1.39 9.10
C TYR A 84 2.89 2.08 9.50
N LYS A 85 4.01 1.34 9.57
CA LYS A 85 5.29 1.87 10.07
C LYS A 85 6.39 2.08 9.02
N ASN A 86 6.19 1.70 7.76
CA ASN A 86 7.26 1.74 6.76
C ASN A 86 7.03 2.74 5.63
N HIS A 87 7.21 4.04 5.91
CA HIS A 87 7.68 4.98 4.89
C HIS A 87 8.75 5.92 5.47
N GLY A 88 9.83 5.31 5.96
CA GLY A 88 11.12 5.95 6.21
C GLY A 88 12.18 5.14 5.47
N GLY A 89 12.69 5.68 4.36
CA GLY A 89 13.53 4.94 3.43
C GLY A 89 14.72 4.23 4.08
N LYS A 90 14.95 2.98 3.64
CA LYS A 90 16.24 2.27 3.55
C LYS A 90 15.99 0.87 2.96
N THR A 91 16.14 0.74 1.66
CA THR A 91 16.27 -0.58 1.00
C THR A 91 17.74 -0.98 1.07
N LYS A 92 18.07 -2.01 1.87
CA LYS A 92 19.28 -2.82 1.68
C LYS A 92 18.96 -4.30 1.90
N ALA A 93 19.46 -5.08 0.94
CA ALA A 93 19.24 -6.49 0.63
C ALA A 93 19.53 -7.45 1.77
N VAL A 94 18.98 -8.68 1.70
CA VAL A 94 19.79 -9.92 1.63
C VAL A 94 19.03 -11.03 0.87
N ASP A 95 19.78 -11.76 0.05
CA ASP A 95 19.47 -12.94 -0.76
C ASP A 95 18.50 -13.97 -0.16
N VAL A 96 17.65 -14.55 -1.03
CA VAL A 96 17.32 -15.98 -0.93
C VAL A 96 17.35 -16.62 -2.32
N LYS A 97 18.29 -17.56 -2.43
CA LYS A 97 18.46 -18.54 -3.48
C LYS A 97 17.45 -19.68 -3.30
N MET A 98 17.07 -20.33 -4.41
CA MET A 98 16.37 -21.63 -4.52
C MET A 98 14.84 -21.58 -4.28
N LEU A 99 13.95 -22.21 -5.05
CA LEU A 99 14.05 -23.28 -6.05
C LEU A 99 12.91 -23.11 -7.07
N ASN A 100 13.24 -22.98 -8.35
CA ASN A 100 12.38 -23.43 -9.44
C ASN A 100 12.75 -24.87 -9.74
N GLY A 101 11.76 -25.75 -9.77
CA GLY A 101 11.95 -27.12 -10.22
C GLY A 101 10.78 -28.01 -9.84
N HIS A 102 9.67 -27.93 -10.56
CA HIS A 102 9.24 -29.02 -11.43
C HIS A 102 7.98 -28.61 -12.21
N LEU A 103 8.07 -28.90 -13.52
CA LEU A 103 7.13 -28.82 -14.64
C LEU A 103 5.68 -28.41 -14.36
#